data_AF-A0A7C3SDT0-F1
#
_entry.id   AF-A0A7C3SDT0-F1
#
_cell.length_a   1.000
_cell.length_b   1.000
_cell.length_c   1.000
_cell.angle_alpha   90.00
_cell.angle_beta   90.00
_cell.angle_gamma   90.00
#
_symmetry.space_group_name_H-M   'P 1'
#
loop_
_entity.id
_entity.type
_entity.pdbx_description
1 polymer ?
#
loop_
_entity_poly.entity_id
_entity_poly.type
_entity_poly.pdbx_seq_one_letter_code
_entity_poly.pdbx_strand_id
1 'polypeptide(L)'
;MQEKHQNYLVAAILAIMFALSIGAALGDAAIMDEVAHIPAGYTYVKYHDYRLNPEHPPLLKDLAGIPLQFLNLTFPANESFWTTEPNGQWNAGWKFIYLPQNNTEALLFWSRLPIILLSLLLGFFIFKWTKELFGSKAGLLALTLYAFDPNILGHNHYVTTDLG
;
A
#
# COMPACT_ATOMS: atom_id res chain seq x y z
N MET A 1 16.95 20.83 -21.73
CA MET A 1 15.62 20.27 -22.04
C MET A 1 14.61 21.30 -21.60
N GLN A 2 13.66 21.69 -22.44
CA GLN A 2 12.60 22.61 -22.00
C GLN A 2 11.78 21.94 -20.88
N GLU A 3 11.44 22.66 -19.82
CA GLU A 3 10.75 22.09 -18.64
C GLU A 3 9.47 21.34 -18.99
N LYS A 4 8.74 21.79 -20.02
CA LYS A 4 7.53 21.14 -20.51
C LYS A 4 7.79 19.69 -20.95
N HIS A 5 8.87 19.42 -21.67
CA HIS A 5 9.22 18.08 -22.14
C HIS A 5 9.63 17.17 -20.98
N GLN A 6 10.32 17.73 -19.99
CA GLN A 6 10.72 17.01 -18.78
C GLN A 6 9.50 16.56 -17.96
N ASN A 7 8.49 17.42 -17.80
CA ASN A 7 7.28 17.07 -17.05
C ASN A 7 6.51 15.92 -17.71
N TYR A 8 6.46 15.87 -19.05
CA TYR A 8 5.85 14.74 -19.76
C TYR A 8 6.62 13.44 -19.55
N LEU A 9 7.96 13.49 -19.53
CA LEU A 9 8.77 12.29 -19.25
C LEU A 9 8.56 11.77 -17.83
N VAL A 10 8.52 12.66 -16.83
CA VAL A 10 8.23 12.29 -15.44
C VAL A 10 6.84 11.65 -15.34
N ALA A 11 5.83 12.29 -15.92
CA ALA A 11 4.47 11.77 -15.93
C ALA A 11 4.39 10.40 -16.63
N ALA A 12 5.09 10.22 -17.75
CA ALA A 12 5.13 8.95 -18.46
C ALA A 12 5.79 7.83 -17.62
N ILE A 13 6.93 8.12 -16.97
CA ILE A 13 7.62 7.13 -16.12
C ILE A 13 6.73 6.73 -14.94
N LEU A 14 6.13 7.70 -14.24
CA LEU A 14 5.23 7.43 -13.11
C LEU A 14 3.95 6.70 -13.56
N ALA A 15 3.42 7.01 -14.74
CA ALA A 15 2.27 6.29 -15.29
C ALA A 15 2.58 4.83 -15.63
N ILE A 16 3.78 4.55 -16.16
CA ILE A 16 4.24 3.18 -16.40
C ILE A 16 4.38 2.43 -15.08
N MET A 17 5.06 3.03 -14.10
CA MET A 17 5.20 2.46 -12.75
C MET A 17 3.84 2.16 -12.12
N PHE A 18 2.90 3.11 -12.22
CA PHE A 18 1.52 2.91 -11.73
C PHE A 18 0.85 1.73 -12.40
N ALA A 19 0.91 1.62 -13.73
CA ALA A 19 0.30 0.51 -14.46
C ALA A 19 0.92 -0.85 -14.06
N LEU A 20 2.24 -0.91 -13.87
CA LEU A 20 2.93 -2.12 -13.39
C LEU A 20 2.51 -2.49 -11.97
N SER A 21 2.48 -1.53 -11.04
CA SER A 21 2.05 -1.74 -9.66
C SER A 21 0.58 -2.15 -9.54
N ILE A 22 -0.30 -1.57 -10.36
CA ILE A 22 -1.71 -1.98 -10.43
C ILE A 22 -1.83 -3.40 -10.98
N GLY A 23 -1.06 -3.74 -12.02
CA GLY A 23 -1.00 -5.09 -12.56
C GLY A 23 -0.58 -6.12 -11.51
N ALA A 24 0.47 -5.84 -10.75
CA ALA A 24 0.91 -6.68 -9.64
C ALA A 24 -0.15 -6.78 -8.53
N ALA A 25 -0.72 -5.65 -8.12
CA ALA A 25 -1.75 -5.61 -7.07
C ALA A 25 -3.01 -6.42 -7.40
N LEU A 26 -3.37 -6.53 -8.68
CA LEU A 26 -4.49 -7.34 -9.17
C LEU A 26 -4.13 -8.81 -9.38
N GLY A 27 -2.86 -9.11 -9.68
CA GLY A 27 -2.39 -10.47 -9.96
C GLY A 27 -1.96 -11.25 -8.71
N ASP A 28 -1.49 -10.54 -7.68
CA ASP A 28 -0.88 -11.17 -6.51
C ASP A 28 -1.91 -11.50 -5.42
N ALA A 29 -1.75 -12.70 -4.83
CA ALA A 29 -2.47 -13.07 -3.62
C ALA A 29 -1.95 -12.29 -2.39
N ALA A 30 -2.66 -12.39 -1.27
CA ALA A 30 -2.22 -11.77 -0.02
C ALA A 30 -0.94 -12.43 0.50
N ILE A 31 0.02 -11.61 0.94
CA ILE A 31 1.21 -12.08 1.66
C ILE A 31 1.00 -12.08 3.18
N MET A 32 1.90 -12.72 3.92
CA MET A 32 1.75 -12.92 5.37
C MET A 32 1.60 -11.62 6.17
N ASP A 33 2.31 -10.56 5.78
CA ASP A 33 2.22 -9.26 6.44
C ASP A 33 0.88 -8.57 6.17
N GLU A 34 0.34 -8.69 4.96
CA GLU A 34 -0.97 -8.13 4.62
C GLU A 34 -2.10 -8.76 5.43
N VAL A 35 -1.98 -10.06 5.73
CA VAL A 35 -2.92 -10.78 6.59
C VAL A 35 -2.94 -10.15 7.99
N ALA A 36 -1.82 -9.64 8.52
CA ALA A 36 -1.82 -8.93 9.80
C ALA A 36 -2.22 -7.45 9.67
N HIS A 37 -1.69 -6.74 8.68
CA HIS A 37 -1.79 -5.28 8.57
C HIS A 37 -3.13 -4.77 8.04
N ILE A 38 -3.75 -5.47 7.07
CA ILE A 38 -5.02 -5.05 6.48
C ILE A 38 -6.17 -5.07 7.51
N PRO A 39 -6.43 -6.16 8.26
CA PRO A 39 -7.47 -6.15 9.28
C PRO A 39 -7.16 -5.15 10.39
N ALA A 40 -5.90 -5.01 10.79
CA ALA A 40 -5.48 -3.99 11.75
C ALA A 40 -5.89 -2.60 11.28
N GLY A 41 -5.44 -2.19 10.09
CA GLY A 41 -5.78 -0.90 9.48
C GLY A 41 -7.29 -0.66 9.36
N TYR A 42 -8.05 -1.68 8.95
CA TYR A 42 -9.51 -1.59 8.91
C TYR A 42 -10.11 -1.32 10.30
N THR A 43 -9.68 -2.04 11.34
CA THR A 43 -10.19 -1.86 12.71
C THR A 43 -9.76 -0.55 13.35
N TYR A 44 -8.56 -0.07 13.04
CA TYR A 44 -8.03 1.19 13.56
C TYR A 44 -8.88 2.36 13.06
N VAL A 45 -9.21 2.36 11.77
CA VAL A 45 -10.03 3.40 11.15
C VAL A 45 -11.51 3.26 11.54
N LYS A 46 -12.06 2.03 11.53
CA LYS A 46 -13.50 1.80 11.75
C LYS A 46 -13.93 1.90 13.20
N TYR A 47 -13.14 1.31 14.10
CA TYR A 47 -13.49 1.15 15.51
C TYR A 47 -12.64 2.02 16.45
N HIS A 48 -11.62 2.70 15.94
CA HIS A 48 -10.63 3.42 16.75
C HIS A 48 -9.97 2.53 17.82
N ASP A 49 -9.80 1.25 17.49
CA ASP A 49 -9.28 0.25 18.39
C ASP A 49 -8.01 -0.38 17.80
N TYR A 50 -6.90 -0.10 18.48
CA TYR A 50 -5.55 -0.37 17.99
C TYR A 50 -4.98 -1.71 18.49
N ARG A 51 -5.82 -2.62 18.96
CA ARG A 51 -5.37 -3.87 19.60
C ARG A 51 -4.76 -4.88 18.62
N LEU A 52 -5.19 -4.90 17.36
CA LEU A 52 -4.69 -5.86 16.37
C LEU A 52 -3.39 -5.34 15.75
N ASN A 53 -2.28 -6.04 15.99
CA ASN A 53 -0.96 -5.66 15.49
C ASN A 53 -0.45 -4.26 15.96
N PRO A 54 -0.28 -4.04 17.27
CA PRO A 54 0.20 -2.76 17.83
C PRO A 54 1.73 -2.56 17.72
N GLU A 55 2.44 -3.44 17.02
CA GLU A 55 3.92 -3.52 17.00
C GLU A 55 4.60 -2.36 16.25
N HIS A 56 3.88 -1.75 15.30
CA HIS A 56 4.38 -0.68 14.44
C HIS A 56 3.43 0.52 14.44
N PRO A 57 3.93 1.75 14.22
CA PRO A 57 3.10 2.95 14.09
C PRO A 57 1.95 2.76 13.10
N PRO A 58 0.77 3.37 13.35
CA PRO A 58 -0.45 3.00 12.63
C PRO A 58 -0.56 3.63 11.23
N LEU A 59 0.25 4.63 10.88
CA LEU A 59 0.02 5.49 9.70
C LEU A 59 -0.23 4.70 8.39
N LEU A 60 0.64 3.75 8.04
CA LEU A 60 0.47 2.96 6.81
C LEU A 60 -0.74 2.03 6.86
N LYS A 61 -1.01 1.45 8.05
CA LYS A 61 -2.19 0.60 8.27
C LYS A 61 -3.46 1.43 8.14
N ASP A 62 -3.51 2.62 8.71
CA ASP A 62 -4.63 3.54 8.61
C ASP A 62 -4.88 3.95 7.16
N LEU A 63 -3.81 4.29 6.41
CA LEU A 63 -3.92 4.59 4.98
C LEU A 63 -4.55 3.44 4.20
N ALA A 64 -4.09 2.20 4.42
CA ALA A 64 -4.67 1.00 3.81
C ALA A 64 -6.12 0.72 4.26
N GLY A 65 -6.47 1.10 5.50
CA GLY A 65 -7.80 0.92 6.09
C GLY A 65 -8.85 1.93 5.64
N ILE A 66 -8.46 3.12 5.16
CA ILE A 66 -9.38 4.18 4.74
C ILE A 66 -10.28 3.75 3.56
N PRO A 67 -9.75 3.22 2.43
CA PRO A 67 -10.58 2.80 1.31
C PRO A 67 -11.59 1.71 1.69
N LEU A 68 -11.22 0.85 2.64
CA LEU A 68 -12.06 -0.25 3.10
C LEU A 68 -13.32 0.21 3.84
N GLN A 69 -13.36 1.44 4.34
CA GLN A 69 -14.55 2.01 4.98
C GLN A 69 -15.70 2.27 3.99
N PHE A 70 -15.37 2.39 2.70
CA PHE A 70 -16.34 2.59 1.63
C PHE A 70 -16.83 1.27 1.02
N LEU A 71 -16.29 0.13 1.46
CA LEU A 71 -16.72 -1.19 1.06
C LEU A 71 -17.71 -1.78 2.07
N ASN A 72 -18.65 -2.59 1.59
CA ASN A 72 -19.58 -3.31 2.45
C ASN A 72 -18.91 -4.55 3.06
N LEU A 73 -18.06 -4.36 4.07
CA LEU A 73 -17.28 -5.42 4.69
C LEU A 73 -17.85 -5.85 6.05
N THR A 74 -17.89 -7.16 6.27
CA THR A 74 -18.23 -7.79 7.55
C THR A 74 -16.95 -8.17 8.29
N PHE A 75 -16.82 -7.72 9.54
CA PHE A 75 -15.69 -8.06 10.40
C PHE A 75 -16.13 -8.97 11.55
N PRO A 76 -15.48 -10.13 11.78
CA PRO A 76 -15.93 -11.10 12.78
C PRO A 76 -15.51 -10.71 14.21
N ALA A 77 -16.12 -9.65 14.75
CA ALA A 77 -15.77 -9.09 16.06
C ALA A 77 -16.08 -9.99 17.27
N ASN A 78 -16.82 -11.08 17.08
CA ASN A 78 -17.16 -12.05 18.14
C ASN A 78 -16.12 -13.16 18.29
N GLU A 79 -15.07 -13.18 17.47
CA GLU A 79 -14.04 -14.21 17.48
C GLU A 79 -12.97 -13.96 18.56
N SER A 80 -12.23 -15.01 18.92
CA SER A 80 -11.21 -14.96 19.99
C SER A 80 -10.10 -13.97 19.68
N PHE A 81 -9.70 -13.82 18.41
CA PHE A 81 -8.68 -12.86 17.97
C PHE A 81 -9.02 -11.39 18.28
N TRP A 82 -10.29 -11.07 18.49
CA TRP A 82 -10.73 -9.70 18.80
C TRP A 82 -11.13 -9.52 20.26
N THR A 83 -11.48 -10.62 20.94
CA THR A 83 -12.04 -10.60 22.29
C THR A 83 -11.03 -10.96 23.37
N THR A 84 -10.25 -12.02 23.18
CA THR A 84 -9.43 -12.62 24.25
C THR A 84 -7.98 -12.91 23.87
N GLU A 85 -7.66 -13.01 22.58
CA GLU A 85 -6.32 -13.37 22.10
C GLU A 85 -5.56 -12.14 21.60
N PRO A 86 -4.60 -11.60 22.37
CA PRO A 86 -3.85 -10.40 21.97
C PRO A 86 -2.98 -10.58 20.71
N ASN A 87 -2.60 -11.83 20.39
CA ASN A 87 -1.75 -12.15 19.23
C ASN A 87 -2.53 -12.77 18.06
N GLY A 88 -3.86 -12.61 18.04
CA GLY A 88 -4.75 -13.25 17.05
C GLY A 88 -4.70 -12.63 15.64
N GLN A 89 -3.77 -11.73 15.33
CA GLN A 89 -3.77 -10.90 14.12
C GLN A 89 -3.82 -11.69 12.81
N TRP A 90 -3.08 -12.79 12.69
CA TRP A 90 -3.12 -13.61 11.47
C TRP A 90 -4.45 -14.35 11.33
N ASN A 91 -5.03 -14.84 12.43
CA ASN A 91 -6.36 -15.44 12.42
C ASN A 91 -7.43 -14.40 12.05
N ALA A 92 -7.30 -13.17 12.56
CA ALA A 92 -8.16 -12.05 12.19
C ALA A 92 -8.10 -11.80 10.67
N GLY A 93 -6.90 -11.76 10.10
CA GLY A 93 -6.68 -11.60 8.66
C GLY A 93 -7.30 -12.71 7.83
N TRP A 94 -6.97 -13.97 8.14
CA TRP A 94 -7.50 -15.11 7.39
C TRP A 94 -9.04 -15.14 7.42
N LYS A 95 -9.65 -14.89 8.58
CA LYS A 95 -11.12 -14.86 8.68
C LYS A 95 -11.73 -13.63 8.01
N PHE A 96 -11.14 -12.44 8.15
CA PHE A 96 -11.69 -11.20 7.60
C PHE A 96 -11.55 -11.13 6.07
N ILE A 97 -10.35 -11.39 5.55
CA ILE A 97 -10.03 -11.24 4.12
C ILE A 97 -10.79 -12.27 3.27
N TYR A 98 -10.88 -13.51 3.76
CA TYR A 98 -11.49 -14.63 3.05
C TYR A 98 -12.88 -14.99 3.57
N LEU A 99 -13.52 -14.07 4.31
CA LEU A 99 -14.90 -14.26 4.72
C LEU A 99 -15.80 -14.33 3.47
N PRO A 100 -16.73 -15.30 3.34
CA PRO A 100 -17.59 -15.40 2.16
C PRO A 100 -18.43 -14.16 1.85
N GLN A 101 -18.71 -13.32 2.87
CA GLN A 101 -19.45 -12.07 2.71
C GLN A 101 -18.58 -10.92 2.17
N ASN A 102 -17.25 -11.04 2.22
CA ASN A 102 -16.32 -10.01 1.77
C ASN A 102 -15.78 -10.36 0.38
N ASN A 103 -15.76 -9.37 -0.51
CA ASN A 103 -15.06 -9.52 -1.79
C ASN A 103 -13.55 -9.40 -1.54
N THR A 104 -12.85 -10.53 -1.50
CA THR A 104 -11.41 -10.61 -1.26
C THR A 104 -10.61 -9.79 -2.26
N GLU A 105 -10.91 -9.87 -3.56
CA GLU A 105 -10.17 -9.16 -4.61
C GLU A 105 -10.28 -7.64 -4.43
N ALA A 106 -11.50 -7.16 -4.21
CA ALA A 106 -11.75 -5.74 -3.96
C ALA A 106 -11.07 -5.28 -2.67
N LEU A 107 -11.17 -6.05 -1.60
CA LEU A 107 -10.56 -5.75 -0.31
C LEU A 107 -9.04 -5.61 -0.45
N LEU A 108 -8.36 -6.57 -1.08
CA LEU A 108 -6.91 -6.51 -1.31
C LEU A 108 -6.56 -5.30 -2.18
N PHE A 109 -7.18 -5.16 -3.35
CA PHE A 109 -6.88 -4.06 -4.27
C PHE A 109 -7.03 -2.68 -3.61
N TRP A 110 -8.15 -2.44 -2.93
CA TRP A 110 -8.41 -1.14 -2.31
C TRP A 110 -7.50 -0.86 -1.11
N SER A 111 -7.06 -1.89 -0.38
CA SER A 111 -6.07 -1.74 0.70
C SER A 111 -4.67 -1.41 0.17
N ARG A 112 -4.32 -1.91 -1.01
CA ARG A 112 -3.01 -1.73 -1.67
C ARG A 112 -2.87 -0.38 -2.37
N LEU A 113 -3.96 0.16 -2.91
CA LEU A 113 -3.96 1.40 -3.69
C LEU A 113 -3.27 2.59 -2.99
N PRO A 114 -3.51 2.88 -1.70
CA PRO A 114 -2.80 3.95 -0.98
C PRO A 114 -1.27 3.77 -0.96
N ILE A 115 -0.79 2.53 -0.85
CA ILE A 115 0.65 2.23 -0.84
C ILE A 115 1.27 2.48 -2.21
N ILE A 116 0.56 2.11 -3.28
CA ILE A 116 0.97 2.44 -4.66
C ILE A 116 1.09 3.96 -4.83
N LEU A 117 0.09 4.72 -4.37
CA LEU A 117 0.09 6.18 -4.46
C LEU A 117 1.25 6.80 -3.66
N LEU A 118 1.57 6.24 -2.49
CA LEU A 118 2.72 6.66 -1.68
C LEU A 118 4.05 6.39 -2.41
N SER A 119 4.18 5.24 -3.07
CA SER A 119 5.37 4.92 -3.87
C SER A 119 5.54 5.87 -5.06
N LEU A 120 4.46 6.23 -5.76
CA LEU A 120 4.52 7.23 -6.83
C LEU A 120 4.94 8.61 -6.31
N LEU A 121 4.41 9.00 -5.14
CA LEU A 121 4.77 10.25 -4.49
C LEU A 121 6.26 10.28 -4.12
N LEU A 122 6.78 9.17 -3.58
CA LEU A 122 8.21 9.01 -3.30
C LEU A 122 9.05 9.14 -4.58
N GLY A 123 8.67 8.46 -5.67
CA GLY A 123 9.34 8.59 -6.97
C GLY A 123 9.39 10.03 -7.47
N PHE A 124 8.28 10.76 -7.35
CA PHE A 124 8.23 12.18 -7.68
C PHE A 124 9.17 13.03 -6.82
N PHE A 125 9.27 12.74 -5.52
CA PHE A 125 10.22 13.43 -4.63
C PHE A 125 11.67 13.10 -4.93
N ILE A 126 12.01 11.84 -5.25
CA ILE A 126 13.35 11.43 -5.70
C ILE A 126 13.76 12.26 -6.92
N PHE A 127 12.87 12.40 -7.90
CA PHE A 127 13.11 13.24 -9.07
C PHE A 127 13.34 14.70 -8.70
N LYS A 128 12.45 15.29 -7.89
CA LYS A 128 12.53 16.70 -7.50
C LYS A 128 13.83 17.00 -6.77
N TRP A 129 14.16 16.19 -5.78
CA TRP A 129 15.35 16.37 -4.95
C TRP A 129 16.62 16.19 -5.76
N THR A 130 16.69 15.16 -6.61
CA THR A 130 17.86 14.93 -7.47
C THR A 130 18.00 16.02 -8.55
N LYS A 131 16.87 16.52 -9.10
CA LYS A 131 16.87 17.66 -10.04
C LYS A 131 17.48 18.89 -9.38
N GLU A 132 17.13 19.17 -8.12
CA GLU A 132 17.61 20.34 -7.39
C GLU A 132 19.13 20.28 -7.15
N LEU A 133 19.66 19.10 -6.82
CA LEU A 133 21.08 18.92 -6.52
C LEU A 133 21.97 18.78 -7.77
N PHE A 134 21.51 18.06 -8.79
CA PHE A 134 22.35 17.59 -9.91
C PHE A 134 21.75 17.88 -11.29
N GLY A 135 20.65 18.61 -11.34
CA GLY A 135 19.97 19.02 -12.57
C GLY A 135 19.05 17.95 -13.17
N SER A 136 18.30 18.35 -14.19
CA SER A 136 17.19 17.58 -14.76
C SER A 136 17.56 16.18 -15.28
N LYS A 137 18.73 16.01 -15.87
CA LYS A 137 19.16 14.71 -16.42
C LYS A 137 19.38 13.69 -15.32
N ALA A 138 20.04 14.11 -14.23
CA ALA A 138 20.25 13.26 -13.07
C ALA A 138 18.92 12.91 -12.39
N GLY A 139 18.00 13.88 -12.26
CA GLY A 139 16.65 13.63 -11.73
C GLY A 139 15.87 12.60 -12.54
N LEU A 140 15.88 12.71 -13.88
CA LEU A 140 15.23 11.72 -14.75
C LEU A 140 15.88 10.33 -14.65
N LEU A 141 17.22 10.27 -14.57
CA LEU A 141 17.93 9.02 -14.39
C LEU A 141 17.56 8.36 -13.06
N ALA A 142 17.58 9.10 -11.96
CA ALA A 142 17.21 8.59 -10.64
C ALA A 142 15.77 8.10 -10.59
N LEU A 143 14.83 8.86 -11.16
CA LEU A 143 13.43 8.43 -11.28
C LEU A 143 13.29 7.15 -12.10
N THR A 144 14.01 7.04 -13.22
CA THR A 144 14.00 5.83 -14.05
C THR A 144 14.53 4.64 -13.27
N LEU A 145 15.67 4.78 -12.58
CA LEU A 145 16.23 3.71 -11.77
C LEU A 145 15.26 3.27 -10.67
N TYR A 146 14.61 4.21 -9.97
CA TYR A 146 13.61 3.90 -8.95
C TYR A 146 12.37 3.20 -9.53
N ALA A 147 11.79 3.74 -10.61
CA ALA A 147 10.53 3.27 -11.18
C ALA A 147 10.63 1.90 -11.85
N PHE A 148 11.83 1.50 -12.26
CA PHE A 148 12.12 0.21 -12.89
C PHE A 148 12.99 -0.71 -12.02
N ASP A 149 13.20 -0.37 -10.74
CA ASP A 149 13.88 -1.25 -9.80
C ASP A 149 12.97 -2.43 -9.44
N PRO A 150 13.42 -3.69 -9.61
CA PRO A 150 12.60 -4.86 -9.36
C PRO A 150 12.23 -5.04 -7.88
N ASN A 151 13.05 -4.58 -6.93
CA ASN A 151 12.72 -4.66 -5.51
C ASN A 151 11.63 -3.64 -5.17
N ILE A 152 11.72 -2.43 -5.73
CA ILE A 152 10.65 -1.43 -5.57
C ILE A 152 9.35 -1.96 -6.18
N LEU A 153 9.35 -2.38 -7.45
CA LEU A 153 8.14 -2.86 -8.12
C LEU A 153 7.55 -4.12 -7.45
N GLY A 154 8.40 -5.00 -6.93
CA GLY A 154 7.97 -6.21 -6.23
C GLY A 154 7.26 -5.93 -4.91
N HIS A 155 7.57 -4.82 -4.24
CA HIS A 155 7.05 -4.53 -2.90
C HIS A 155 6.10 -3.33 -2.82
N ASN A 156 6.10 -2.44 -3.81
CA ASN A 156 5.44 -1.13 -3.69
C ASN A 156 3.91 -1.12 -3.72
N HIS A 157 3.30 -2.29 -3.82
CA HIS A 157 1.86 -2.44 -3.80
C HIS A 157 1.37 -3.17 -2.54
N TYR A 158 2.22 -3.92 -1.84
CA TYR A 158 1.81 -4.68 -0.65
C TYR A 158 1.59 -3.77 0.56
N VAL A 159 0.64 -4.13 1.41
CA VAL A 159 0.43 -3.46 2.70
C VAL A 159 1.46 -3.96 3.73
N THR A 160 2.68 -3.46 3.61
CA THR A 160 3.79 -3.68 4.55
C THR A 160 4.23 -2.36 5.21
N THR A 161 5.29 -2.40 6.01
CA THR A 161 5.93 -1.23 6.62
C THR A 161 7.21 -0.81 5.89
N ASP A 162 7.52 -1.35 4.71
CA ASP A 162 8.80 -1.10 4.05
C ASP A 162 8.88 0.30 3.38
N LEU A 163 7.73 0.86 3.01
CA LEU A 163 7.63 2.15 2.33
C LEU A 163 7.39 3.35 3.28
N GLY A 164 7.39 3.17 4.62
CA GLY A 164 7.17 4.26 5.57
C GLY A 164 7.40 3.92 7.04
#